data_AF-A0A7S2WJ01-F1
#
_entry.id   AF-A0A7S2WJ01-F1
#
_cell.length_a   1.000
_cell.length_b   1.000
_cell.length_c   1.000
_cell.angle_alpha   90.00
_cell.angle_beta   90.00
_cell.angle_gamma   90.00
#
_symmetry.space_group_name_H-M   'P 1'
#
loop_
_entity.id
_entity.type
_entity.pdbx_description
1 polymer ?
#
loop_
_entity_poly.entity_id
_entity_poly.type
_entity_poly.pdbx_seq_one_letter_code
_entity_poly.pdbx_strand_id
1 'polypeptide(L)'
;LNEALWIPSLNHYLINPNQLRYFGVEVEGTPYAKEPMAITTRDGNFSVCLNSEGTTIFFNSWSPTLKDLTLYPHIIMTSDNPWDPTKVTFPSISEEERYLIESRNV
;
A
#
# COMPACT_ATOMS: atom_id res chain seq x y z
N LEU A 1 4.09 14.12 10.63
CA LEU A 1 4.24 12.72 10.20
C LEU A 1 3.55 11.81 11.21
N ASN A 2 2.40 11.25 10.87
CA ASN A 2 1.85 10.07 11.53
C ASN A 2 1.39 9.15 10.41
N GLU A 3 2.11 8.06 10.28
CA GLU A 3 2.39 7.51 8.96
C GLU A 3 2.05 6.01 8.86
N ALA A 4 1.76 5.45 10.03
CA ALA A 4 0.96 4.27 10.26
C ALA A 4 0.19 4.51 11.56
N LEU A 5 -0.99 3.90 11.71
CA LEU A 5 -1.72 3.98 12.96
C LEU A 5 -1.06 3.00 13.94
N TRP A 6 -0.25 3.52 14.87
CA TRP A 6 0.21 2.74 16.02
C TRP A 6 -0.83 2.85 17.13
N ILE A 7 -1.47 1.73 17.42
CA ILE A 7 -2.39 1.61 18.55
C ILE A 7 -1.59 0.86 19.63
N PRO A 8 -1.39 1.43 20.85
CA PRO A 8 -0.55 0.80 21.87
C PRO A 8 -0.95 -0.63 22.25
N SER A 9 -2.22 -0.98 22.09
CA SER A 9 -2.73 -2.34 22.33
C SER A 9 -2.52 -3.31 21.16
N LEU A 10 -2.02 -2.83 20.02
CA LEU A 10 -1.66 -3.63 18.85
C LEU A 10 -0.14 -3.74 18.75
N ASN A 11 0.35 -4.97 18.62
CA ASN A 11 1.77 -5.23 18.39
C ASN A 11 2.21 -5.00 16.93
N HIS A 12 1.33 -4.42 16.10
CA HIS A 12 1.55 -4.20 14.67
C HIS A 12 1.06 -2.81 14.26
N TYR A 13 1.59 -2.33 13.14
CA TYR A 13 1.19 -1.07 12.53
C TYR A 13 0.11 -1.32 11.47
N LEU A 14 -0.92 -0.48 11.46
CA LEU A 14 -1.89 -0.48 10.36
C LEU A 14 -1.50 0.57 9.34
N ILE A 15 -1.40 0.13 8.08
CA ILE A 15 -1.08 0.99 6.94
C ILE A 15 -2.31 1.04 6.04
N ASN A 16 -2.75 2.24 5.70
CA ASN A 16 -3.80 2.42 4.71
C ASN A 16 -3.18 2.33 3.30
N PRO A 17 -3.45 1.27 2.51
CA PRO A 17 -2.84 1.12 1.19
C PRO A 17 -3.27 2.21 0.20
N ASN A 18 -4.43 2.85 0.41
CA ASN A 18 -4.87 3.96 -0.43
C ASN A 18 -4.07 5.24 -0.18
N GLN A 19 -3.59 5.44 1.06
CA GLN A 19 -2.67 6.53 1.36
C GLN A 19 -1.34 6.34 0.63
N LEU A 20 -0.81 5.11 0.62
CA LEU A 20 0.40 4.75 -0.14
C LEU A 20 0.21 5.04 -1.65
N ARG A 21 -0.89 4.52 -2.24
CA ARG A 21 -1.22 4.71 -3.66
C ARG A 21 -1.39 6.18 -4.04
N TYR A 22 -2.02 6.99 -3.19
CA TYR A 22 -2.15 8.42 -3.42
C TYR A 22 -0.78 9.12 -3.50
N PHE A 23 0.23 8.58 -2.81
CA PHE A 23 1.61 9.02 -2.91
C PHE A 23 2.43 8.28 -3.96
N GLY A 24 1.79 7.58 -4.90
CA GLY A 24 2.45 6.92 -6.02
C GLY A 24 3.31 5.73 -5.61
N VAL A 25 3.13 5.20 -4.40
CA VAL A 25 3.64 3.88 -4.02
C VAL A 25 2.71 2.85 -4.65
N GLU A 26 3.28 1.88 -5.36
CA GLU A 26 2.52 0.79 -5.93
C GLU A 26 2.22 -0.23 -4.83
N VAL A 27 0.96 -0.66 -4.75
CA VAL A 27 0.51 -1.66 -3.79
C VAL A 27 -0.35 -2.68 -4.51
N GLU A 28 0.17 -3.88 -4.72
CA GLU A 28 -0.60 -5.06 -5.10
C GLU A 28 -0.84 -5.89 -3.84
N GLY A 29 -2.10 -6.01 -3.44
CA GLY A 29 -2.50 -6.72 -2.21
C GLY A 29 -3.63 -7.70 -2.45
N THR A 30 -3.93 -8.00 -3.72
CA THR A 30 -5.01 -8.89 -4.14
C THR A 30 -4.50 -10.33 -4.15
N PRO A 31 -4.98 -11.22 -3.27
CA PRO A 31 -4.46 -12.60 -3.20
C PRO A 31 -4.71 -13.44 -4.46
N TYR A 32 -5.67 -13.03 -5.28
CA TYR A 32 -6.06 -13.72 -6.51
C TYR A 32 -5.57 -13.02 -7.79
N ALA A 33 -4.78 -11.94 -7.67
CA ALA A 33 -4.12 -11.37 -8.83
C ALA A 33 -3.10 -12.36 -9.40
N LYS A 34 -2.77 -12.20 -10.69
CA LYS A 34 -1.67 -12.96 -11.31
C LYS A 34 -0.31 -12.50 -10.80
N GLU A 35 -0.22 -11.23 -10.43
CA GLU A 35 1.01 -10.63 -9.92
C GLU A 35 1.20 -10.92 -8.44
N PRO A 36 2.46 -11.04 -7.97
CA PRO A 36 2.75 -11.19 -6.55
C PRO A 36 2.24 -10.00 -5.73
N MET A 37 1.73 -10.27 -4.53
CA MET A 37 1.41 -9.19 -3.60
C MET A 37 2.69 -8.52 -3.11
N ALA A 38 2.81 -7.22 -3.33
CA ALA A 38 3.99 -6.43 -3.01
C ALA A 38 3.66 -4.96 -2.80
N ILE A 39 4.54 -4.27 -2.08
CA ILE A 39 4.59 -2.81 -2.04
C ILE A 39 5.89 -2.36 -2.68
N THR A 40 5.81 -1.47 -3.65
CA THR A 40 6.96 -0.94 -4.40
C THR A 40 6.97 0.58 -4.35
N THR A 41 8.14 1.17 -4.06
CA THR A 41 8.31 2.63 -4.01
C THR A 41 8.04 3.26 -5.36
N ARG A 42 7.67 4.55 -5.36
CA ARG A 42 7.37 5.30 -6.60
C ARG A 42 8.49 5.25 -7.64
N ASP A 43 9.74 5.22 -7.19
CA ASP A 43 10.92 5.16 -8.05
C ASP A 43 11.34 3.73 -8.45
N GLY A 44 10.63 2.70 -7.94
CA GLY A 44 10.92 1.30 -8.19
C GLY A 44 12.21 0.77 -7.53
N ASN A 45 12.89 1.58 -6.70
CA ASN A 45 14.18 1.20 -6.12
C ASN A 45 14.07 0.23 -4.94
N PHE A 46 12.87 0.10 -4.36
CA PHE A 46 12.61 -0.84 -3.28
C PHE A 46 11.25 -1.51 -3.42
N SER A 47 11.22 -2.82 -3.16
CA SER A 47 10.00 -3.61 -3.06
C SER A 47 10.04 -4.52 -1.84
N VAL A 48 8.88 -4.72 -1.21
CA VAL A 48 8.67 -5.72 -0.17
C VAL A 48 7.50 -6.62 -0.55
N CYS A 49 7.72 -7.94 -0.49
CA CYS A 49 6.66 -8.92 -0.73
C CYS A 49 5.74 -9.01 0.49
N LEU A 50 4.45 -9.18 0.22
CA LEU A 50 3.42 -9.36 1.23
C LEU A 50 3.11 -10.85 1.41
N ASN A 51 2.82 -11.22 2.65
CA ASN A 51 2.33 -12.52 3.05
C ASN A 51 0.85 -12.41 3.45
N SER A 52 0.20 -13.56 3.59
CA SER A 52 -1.19 -13.64 4.05
C SER A 52 -1.38 -14.69 5.14
N GLU A 53 -2.19 -14.37 6.15
CA GLU A 53 -2.77 -15.32 7.10
C GLU A 53 -4.28 -15.14 7.10
N GLY A 54 -5.00 -16.09 6.50
CA GLY A 54 -6.39 -15.87 6.12
C GLY A 54 -6.52 -14.67 5.18
N THR A 55 -7.35 -13.69 5.54
CA THR A 55 -7.53 -12.44 4.79
C THR A 55 -6.60 -11.31 5.24
N THR A 56 -5.77 -11.55 6.26
CA THR A 56 -4.83 -10.55 6.76
C THR A 56 -3.60 -10.53 5.85
N ILE A 57 -3.34 -9.39 5.22
CA ILE A 57 -2.17 -9.18 4.35
C ILE A 57 -1.12 -8.35 5.10
N PHE A 58 0.11 -8.83 5.16
CA PHE A 58 1.15 -8.23 5.99
C PHE A 58 2.57 -8.47 5.46
N PHE A 59 3.53 -7.70 5.96
CA PHE A 59 4.96 -8.02 5.87
C PHE A 59 5.58 -7.92 7.26
N ASN A 60 6.64 -8.68 7.49
CA ASN A 60 7.34 -8.66 8.77
C ASN A 60 8.28 -7.45 8.82
N SER A 61 8.27 -6.75 9.94
CA SER A 61 9.19 -5.66 10.25
C SER A 61 9.71 -5.82 11.68
N TRP A 62 10.79 -5.12 12.00
CA TRP A 62 11.35 -5.08 13.34
C TRP A 62 11.68 -3.63 13.72
N SER A 63 11.78 -3.36 15.02
CA SER A 63 12.28 -2.08 15.50
C SER A 63 13.78 -1.98 15.18
N PRO A 64 14.21 -1.02 14.34
CA PRO A 64 15.61 -0.92 13.94
C PRO A 64 16.49 -0.49 15.12
N THR A 65 17.71 -1.01 15.16
CA THR A 65 18.74 -0.51 16.08
C THR A 65 19.31 0.82 15.58
N LEU A 66 20.02 1.56 16.44
CA LEU A 66 20.73 2.77 16.01
C LEU A 66 21.72 2.48 14.87
N LYS A 67 22.37 1.31 14.91
CA LYS A 67 23.28 0.88 13.84
C LYS A 67 22.52 0.66 12.53
N ASP A 68 21.36 0.01 12.57
CA ASP A 68 20.53 -0.22 11.37
C ASP A 68 20.11 1.10 10.74
N LEU A 69 19.70 2.08 11.56
CA LEU A 69 19.35 3.43 11.12
C LEU A 69 20.51 4.16 10.43
N THR A 70 21.76 3.86 10.77
CA THR A 70 22.92 4.46 10.10
C THR A 70 23.38 3.69 8.87
N LEU A 71 23.12 2.37 8.83
CA LEU A 71 23.71 1.47 7.84
C LEU A 71 22.81 1.27 6.61
N TYR A 72 21.49 1.23 6.80
CA TYR A 72 20.55 0.90 5.75
C TYR A 72 19.90 2.14 5.13
N PRO A 73 19.50 2.07 3.86
CA PRO A 73 18.77 3.15 3.21
C PRO A 73 17.43 3.38 3.90
N HIS A 74 17.05 4.66 4.00
CA HIS A 74 15.75 5.06 4.51
C HIS A 74 14.79 5.19 3.35
N ILE A 75 13.69 4.46 3.43
CA ILE A 75 12.65 4.47 2.41
C ILE A 75 11.50 5.31 2.92
N ILE A 76 11.19 6.37 2.19
CA ILE A 76 10.03 7.22 2.47
C ILE A 76 8.82 6.58 1.81
N MET A 77 7.94 6.01 2.63
CA MET A 77 6.73 5.31 2.15
C MET A 77 5.51 6.23 2.04
N THR A 78 5.70 7.52 2.30
CA THR A 78 4.68 8.43 2.82
C THR A 78 5.03 9.87 2.48
N SER A 79 4.25 10.83 2.95
CA SER A 79 4.32 12.20 2.44
C SER A 79 3.85 13.22 3.46
N ASP A 80 4.49 14.38 3.41
CA ASP A 80 4.17 15.56 4.20
C ASP A 80 2.81 16.18 3.82
N ASN A 81 2.28 15.86 2.64
CA ASN A 81 0.95 16.30 2.24
C ASN A 81 -0.12 15.70 3.16
N PRO A 82 -1.05 16.52 3.68
CA PRO A 82 -2.12 16.04 4.53
C PRO A 82 -3.01 15.04 3.80
N TRP A 83 -3.27 13.90 4.45
CA TRP A 83 -4.21 12.89 3.97
C TRP A 83 -5.62 13.20 4.48
N ASP A 84 -6.53 13.54 3.56
CA ASP A 84 -7.96 13.72 3.84
C ASP A 84 -8.77 12.67 3.05
N PRO A 85 -9.18 11.55 3.69
CA PRO A 85 -9.86 10.46 3.00
C PRO A 85 -11.20 10.88 2.38
N THR A 86 -11.79 12.00 2.83
CA THR A 86 -13.07 12.50 2.31
C THR A 86 -12.93 13.22 0.97
N LYS A 87 -11.70 13.60 0.59
CA LYS A 87 -11.39 14.32 -0.66
C LYS A 87 -10.73 13.44 -1.72
N VAL A 88 -10.55 12.15 -1.43
CA VAL A 88 -9.91 11.21 -2.34
C VAL A 88 -10.88 10.85 -3.46
N THR A 89 -10.41 10.95 -4.71
CA THR A 89 -11.12 10.42 -5.88
C THR A 89 -10.29 9.27 -6.44
N PHE A 90 -10.86 8.07 -6.46
CA PHE A 90 -10.21 6.91 -7.06
C PHE A 90 -10.35 6.92 -8.59
N PRO A 91 -9.43 6.28 -9.31
CA PRO A 91 -9.60 6.05 -10.75
C PRO A 91 -10.92 5.34 -11.04
N SER A 92 -11.63 5.81 -12.06
CA SER A 92 -12.86 5.20 -12.57
C SER A 92 -12.69 4.82 -14.04
N ILE A 93 -13.40 3.79 -14.47
CA ILE A 93 -13.51 3.45 -15.89
C ILE A 93 -14.51 4.39 -16.58
N SER A 94 -14.34 4.57 -17.89
CA SER A 94 -15.29 5.30 -18.74
C SER A 94 -16.63 4.57 -18.88
N GLU A 95 -17.68 5.30 -19.29
CA GLU A 95 -18.99 4.69 -19.56
C GLU A 95 -18.91 3.67 -20.70
N GLU A 96 -18.08 3.94 -21.71
CA GLU A 96 -17.83 3.04 -22.83
C GLU A 96 -17.14 1.74 -22.38
N GLU A 97 -16.10 1.82 -21.55
CA GLU A 97 -15.44 0.63 -20.99
C GLU A 97 -16.41 -0.19 -20.14
N ARG A 98 -17.24 0.48 -19.34
CA ARG A 98 -18.27 -0.18 -18.54
C ARG A 98 -19.27 -0.92 -19.42
N TYR A 99 -19.77 -0.27 -20.48
CA TYR A 99 -20.69 -0.89 -21.44
C TYR A 99 -20.07 -2.13 -22.10
N LEU A 100 -18.81 -2.05 -22.55
CA LEU A 100 -18.10 -3.17 -23.18
C LEU A 100 -17.90 -4.38 -22.25
N ILE A 101 -17.77 -4.14 -20.94
CA ILE A 101 -17.67 -5.20 -19.94
C ILE A 101 -19.05 -5.83 -19.70
N GLU A 102 -20.07 -5.00 -19.48
CA GLU A 102 -21.41 -5.45 -19.09
C GLU A 102 -22.19 -6.07 -20.26
N SER A 103 -21.94 -5.65 -21.51
CA SER A 103 -22.62 -6.18 -22.70
C SER A 103 -22.26 -7.64 -23.02
N ARG A 104 -21.19 -8.18 -22.41
CA ARG A 104 -20.76 -9.59 -22.58
C ARG A 104 -21.61 -10.59 -21.79
N ASN A 105 -22.48 -10.09 -20.92
CA ASN A 105 -23.34 -10.91 -20.07
C ASN A 105 -24.65 -11.33 -20.78
N VAL A 106 -24.82 -10.97 -22.05
CA VAL A 106 -26.03 -11.22 -22.87
C VAL A 106 -25.74 -12.28 -23.93
#